data_AF-A0A965HGP3-F1
#
_entry.id   AF-A0A965HGP3-F1
#
_cell.length_a   1.000
_cell.length_b   1.000
_cell.length_c   1.000
_cell.angle_alpha   90.00
_cell.angle_beta   90.00
_cell.angle_gamma   90.00
#
_symmetry.space_group_name_H-M   'P 1'
#
loop_
_entity.id
_entity.type
_entity.pdbx_description
1 polymer ?
#
loop_
_entity_poly.entity_id
_entity_poly.type
_entity_poly.pdbx_seq_one_letter_code
_entity_poly.pdbx_strand_id
1 'polypeptide(L)'
;MKIYEESGWANDLDSLTRPGFVGDNSLRYAENHDECRVASTQHWGGHGMSVGRVVSTVLFALSRGPVMVYYGQEVGEAATVGAAGFELDKGRTTFFDYWSVPELQKWYHDGSCDGSALSIEQKELRAFYGRTLQSLSHPALAQG
;
A
#
# COMPACT_ATOMS: atom_id res chain seq x y z
N MET A 1 17.62 -5.59 -6.95
CA MET A 1 18.11 -4.76 -5.83
C MET A 1 19.34 -3.98 -6.29
N LYS A 2 19.15 -3.08 -7.26
CA LYS A 2 20.17 -2.17 -7.83
C LYS A 2 19.61 -0.75 -7.95
N ILE A 3 18.29 -0.63 -8.18
CA ILE A 3 17.56 0.64 -8.26
C ILE A 3 17.59 1.45 -6.94
N TYR A 4 17.71 0.79 -5.78
CA TYR A 4 17.77 1.46 -4.47
C TYR A 4 19.20 1.75 -4.00
N GLU A 5 20.19 1.02 -4.51
CA GLU A 5 21.57 1.00 -3.96
C GLU A 5 22.64 1.47 -4.96
N GLU A 6 22.31 1.54 -6.26
CA GLU A 6 23.24 1.85 -7.36
C GLU A 6 22.57 2.77 -8.42
N SER A 7 23.30 3.06 -9.51
CA SER A 7 22.86 3.75 -10.74
C SER A 7 21.92 2.91 -11.62
N GLY A 8 20.85 2.35 -11.02
CA GLY A 8 19.80 1.65 -11.77
C GLY A 8 18.94 2.61 -12.58
N TRP A 9 18.46 2.15 -13.73
CA TRP A 9 17.58 2.92 -14.63
C TRP A 9 16.16 2.37 -14.52
N ALA A 10 15.15 3.20 -14.82
CA ALA A 10 13.76 2.77 -14.78
C ALA A 10 13.51 1.50 -15.63
N ASN A 11 14.21 1.38 -16.76
CA ASN A 11 14.13 0.23 -17.67
C ASN A 11 14.61 -1.09 -17.04
N ASP A 12 15.38 -1.05 -15.96
CA ASP A 12 15.79 -2.29 -15.26
C ASP A 12 14.58 -3.02 -14.65
N LEU A 13 13.46 -2.31 -14.42
CA LEU A 13 12.18 -2.89 -13.99
C LEU A 13 11.55 -3.78 -15.05
N ASP A 14 11.84 -3.59 -16.34
CA ASP A 14 11.27 -4.38 -17.42
C ASP A 14 11.62 -5.86 -17.27
N SER A 15 12.84 -6.14 -16.79
CA SER A 15 13.30 -7.51 -16.49
C SER A 15 12.54 -8.20 -15.36
N LEU A 16 11.86 -7.42 -14.50
CA LEU A 16 11.03 -7.92 -13.40
C LEU A 16 9.60 -8.21 -13.85
N THR A 17 9.20 -7.72 -15.03
CA THR A 17 7.89 -8.02 -15.58
C THR A 17 7.85 -9.47 -16.08
N ARG A 18 6.72 -10.13 -15.88
CA ARG A 18 6.46 -11.46 -16.45
C ARG A 18 5.49 -11.30 -17.61
N PRO A 19 5.92 -11.21 -18.87
CA PRO A 19 5.00 -11.00 -19.98
C PRO A 19 4.05 -12.18 -20.18
N GLY A 20 2.88 -11.90 -20.77
CA GLY A 20 1.88 -12.90 -21.11
C GLY A 20 0.77 -13.07 -20.07
N PHE A 21 -0.02 -14.13 -20.23
CA PHE A 21 -1.27 -14.32 -19.49
C PHE A 21 -1.12 -14.17 -17.97
N VAL A 22 -0.08 -14.76 -17.37
CA VAL A 22 0.12 -14.69 -15.92
C VAL A 22 0.43 -13.26 -15.47
N GLY A 23 1.31 -12.53 -16.16
CA GLY A 23 1.62 -11.15 -15.77
C GLY A 23 0.42 -10.23 -15.90
N ASP A 24 -0.30 -10.31 -17.01
CA ASP A 24 -1.39 -9.39 -17.33
C ASP A 24 -2.67 -9.67 -16.52
N ASN A 25 -2.80 -10.86 -15.92
CA ASN A 25 -4.01 -11.26 -15.19
C ASN A 25 -3.78 -11.59 -13.71
N SER A 26 -2.56 -11.42 -13.19
CA SER A 26 -2.29 -11.59 -11.75
C SER A 26 -2.76 -10.37 -10.95
N LEU A 27 -3.38 -10.64 -9.80
CA LEU A 27 -3.68 -9.63 -8.79
C LEU A 27 -2.39 -9.06 -8.20
N ARG A 28 -2.33 -7.74 -8.08
CA ARG A 28 -1.19 -7.03 -7.51
C ARG A 28 -1.58 -6.31 -6.23
N TYR A 29 -0.77 -6.50 -5.19
CA TYR A 29 -0.97 -5.88 -3.88
C TYR A 29 0.37 -5.56 -3.23
N ALA A 30 0.46 -4.43 -2.55
CA ALA A 30 1.67 -4.05 -1.81
C ALA A 30 1.72 -4.71 -0.42
N GLU A 31 0.55 -4.95 0.19
CA GLU A 31 0.38 -5.62 1.47
C GLU A 31 -0.94 -6.41 1.49
N ASN A 32 -1.05 -7.37 2.40
CA ASN A 32 -2.27 -8.10 2.71
C ASN A 32 -2.28 -8.47 4.22
N HIS A 33 -3.19 -9.35 4.65
CA HIS A 33 -3.29 -9.73 6.07
C HIS A 33 -2.11 -10.58 6.61
N ASP A 34 -1.37 -11.24 5.71
CA ASP A 34 -0.22 -12.07 6.04
C ASP A 34 1.12 -11.32 5.99
N GLU A 35 1.15 -10.17 5.32
CA GLU A 35 2.32 -9.31 5.17
C GLU A 35 2.38 -8.19 6.22
N CYS A 36 3.58 -7.69 6.50
CA CYS A 36 3.78 -6.48 7.28
C CYS A 36 3.14 -5.28 6.57
N ARG A 37 2.55 -4.38 7.35
CA ARG A 37 2.07 -3.08 6.84
C ARG A 37 3.23 -2.32 6.23
N VAL A 38 3.04 -1.80 5.03
CA VAL A 38 3.97 -0.91 4.34
C VAL A 38 4.27 0.31 5.19
N ALA A 39 3.28 0.84 5.91
CA ALA A 39 3.44 1.97 6.83
C ALA A 39 4.02 1.59 8.21
N SER A 40 4.37 0.31 8.44
CA SER A 40 4.98 -0.13 9.70
C SER A 40 6.27 0.63 9.99
N THR A 41 6.41 1.14 11.23
CA THR A 41 7.61 1.84 11.70
C THR A 41 8.82 0.93 11.84
N GLN A 42 8.63 -0.38 11.89
CA GLN A 42 9.68 -1.38 12.02
C GLN A 42 10.37 -1.71 10.69
N HIS A 43 9.76 -1.28 9.58
CA HIS A 43 10.23 -1.54 8.23
C HIS A 43 10.52 -0.19 7.54
N TRP A 44 11.27 -0.24 6.43
CA TRP A 44 11.50 0.93 5.57
C TRP A 44 12.12 2.15 6.30
N GLY A 45 12.83 1.91 7.41
CA GLY A 45 13.42 2.98 8.24
C GLY A 45 12.39 3.94 8.86
N GLY A 46 11.12 3.53 9.00
CA GLY A 46 10.04 4.40 9.47
C GLY A 46 9.44 5.33 8.41
N HIS A 47 9.88 5.21 7.15
CA HIS A 47 9.38 6.02 6.03
C HIS A 47 8.30 5.31 5.20
N GLY A 48 7.62 4.34 5.80
CA GLY A 48 6.70 3.43 5.14
C GLY A 48 5.62 4.09 4.29
N MET A 49 5.01 5.20 4.76
CA MET A 49 4.01 5.94 3.97
C MET A 49 4.60 6.52 2.68
N SER A 50 5.80 7.09 2.73
CA SER A 50 6.47 7.67 1.56
C SER A 50 6.95 6.59 0.59
N VAL A 51 7.56 5.52 1.11
CA VAL A 51 7.98 4.37 0.31
C VAL A 51 6.78 3.68 -0.34
N GLY A 52 5.69 3.52 0.41
CA GLY A 52 4.46 2.90 -0.05
C GLY A 52 3.80 3.60 -1.23
N ARG A 53 3.90 4.94 -1.32
CA ARG A 53 3.43 5.70 -2.50
C ARG A 53 4.15 5.23 -3.78
N VAL A 54 5.48 5.13 -3.73
CA VAL A 54 6.30 4.75 -4.88
C VAL A 54 6.11 3.27 -5.21
N VAL A 55 6.25 2.39 -4.20
CA VAL A 55 6.14 0.94 -4.37
C VAL A 55 4.76 0.56 -4.93
N SER A 56 3.68 1.11 -4.36
CA SER A 56 2.33 0.83 -4.85
C SER A 56 2.12 1.33 -6.27
N THR A 57 2.63 2.52 -6.61
CA THR A 57 2.47 3.07 -7.96
C THR A 57 3.18 2.21 -9.00
N VAL A 58 4.45 1.87 -8.75
CA VAL A 58 5.21 0.99 -9.63
C VAL A 58 4.49 -0.34 -9.74
N LEU A 59 4.24 -1.01 -8.61
CA LEU A 59 3.64 -2.34 -8.58
C LEU A 59 2.31 -2.36 -9.33
N PHE A 60 1.40 -1.44 -9.03
CA PHE A 60 0.06 -1.40 -9.62
C PHE A 60 0.09 -1.06 -11.12
N ALA A 61 1.07 -0.27 -11.57
CA ALA A 61 1.21 0.12 -12.98
C ALA A 61 2.07 -0.85 -13.81
N LEU A 62 2.66 -1.90 -13.22
CA LEU A 62 3.52 -2.86 -13.93
C LEU A 62 2.78 -3.66 -15.03
N SER A 63 1.45 -3.72 -14.99
CA SER A 63 0.63 -4.29 -16.06
C SER A 63 -0.82 -3.86 -15.92
N ARG A 64 -1.67 -4.33 -16.85
CA ARG A 64 -3.13 -4.22 -16.85
C ARG A 64 -3.90 -5.16 -15.90
N GLY A 65 -3.21 -5.92 -15.05
CA GLY A 65 -3.86 -6.82 -14.08
C GLY A 65 -4.64 -6.10 -12.99
N PRO A 66 -5.57 -6.77 -12.29
CA PRO A 66 -6.32 -6.18 -11.19
C PRO A 66 -5.39 -5.80 -10.03
N VAL A 67 -5.81 -4.79 -9.26
CA VAL A 67 -5.07 -4.28 -8.10
C VAL A 67 -5.90 -4.43 -6.83
N MET A 68 -5.24 -4.73 -5.72
CA MET A 68 -5.84 -4.75 -4.39
C MET A 68 -5.11 -3.73 -3.50
N VAL A 69 -5.89 -2.83 -2.91
CA VAL A 69 -5.46 -1.96 -1.82
C VAL A 69 -6.02 -2.56 -0.53
N TYR A 70 -5.15 -2.89 0.41
CA TYR A 70 -5.56 -3.47 1.67
C TYR A 70 -6.10 -2.39 2.61
N TYR A 71 -7.12 -2.70 3.41
CA TYR A 71 -7.79 -1.68 4.24
C TYR A 71 -6.78 -1.00 5.17
N GLY A 72 -6.78 0.33 5.24
CA GLY A 72 -5.85 1.07 6.09
C GLY A 72 -4.53 1.45 5.40
N GLN A 73 -4.19 0.82 4.26
CA GLN A 73 -2.98 1.12 3.51
C GLN A 73 -2.95 2.60 3.06
N GLU A 74 -4.09 3.10 2.62
CA GLU A 74 -4.21 4.45 2.06
C GLU A 74 -4.33 5.56 3.11
N VAL A 75 -4.49 5.18 4.38
CA VAL A 75 -4.42 6.10 5.54
C VAL A 75 -3.16 5.87 6.37
N GLY A 76 -2.28 4.98 5.94
CA GLY A 76 -0.97 4.77 6.56
C GLY A 76 -1.04 3.99 7.87
N GLU A 77 -1.91 3.00 7.96
CA GLU A 77 -2.00 2.13 9.13
C GLU A 77 -0.67 1.41 9.41
N ALA A 78 -0.05 1.74 10.54
CA ALA A 78 1.28 1.26 10.90
C ALA A 78 1.28 0.00 11.79
N ALA A 79 0.10 -0.47 12.21
CA ALA A 79 -0.08 -1.61 13.11
C ALA A 79 0.67 -1.45 14.46
N THR A 80 0.57 -0.26 15.08
CA THR A 80 1.32 0.13 16.29
C THR A 80 0.58 -0.08 17.61
N VAL A 81 -0.65 -0.59 17.60
CA VAL A 81 -1.53 -0.70 18.79
C VAL A 81 -1.14 -1.86 19.74
N GLY A 82 0.01 -2.47 19.51
CA GLY A 82 0.56 -3.52 20.36
C GLY A 82 0.03 -4.92 20.05
N ALA A 83 0.45 -5.86 20.91
CA ALA A 83 0.37 -7.30 20.67
C ALA A 83 -0.99 -7.89 21.03
N ALA A 84 -2.01 -7.69 20.20
CA ALA A 84 -3.21 -8.53 20.31
C ALA A 84 -2.95 -9.93 19.77
N GLY A 85 -2.57 -10.81 20.68
CA GLY A 85 -2.92 -12.21 20.60
C GLY A 85 -1.81 -13.17 20.16
N PHE A 86 -0.55 -12.85 20.50
CA PHE A 86 0.62 -13.75 20.44
C PHE A 86 1.06 -14.09 18.99
N GLU A 87 1.73 -13.21 18.25
CA GLU A 87 3.08 -12.76 18.58
C GLU A 87 3.36 -11.32 18.12
N LEU A 88 3.17 -10.41 19.07
CA LEU A 88 4.18 -9.45 19.53
C LEU A 88 4.89 -8.65 18.43
N ASP A 89 4.12 -7.77 17.79
CA ASP A 89 4.59 -6.54 17.16
C ASP A 89 5.61 -6.76 16.02
N LYS A 90 5.17 -7.41 14.94
CA LYS A 90 5.95 -7.58 13.69
C LYS A 90 5.46 -6.63 12.58
N GLY A 91 4.82 -5.51 12.95
CA GLY A 91 4.26 -4.56 11.97
C GLY A 91 3.03 -5.05 11.20
N ARG A 92 2.29 -6.03 11.72
CA ARG A 92 1.06 -6.59 11.12
C ARG A 92 -0.16 -6.23 11.95
N THR A 93 -1.29 -5.94 11.30
CA THR A 93 -2.58 -5.93 12.00
C THR A 93 -2.93 -7.37 12.39
N THR A 94 -3.52 -7.56 13.57
CA THR A 94 -3.88 -8.90 14.06
C THR A 94 -4.89 -9.58 13.14
N PHE A 95 -4.88 -10.92 13.15
CA PHE A 95 -5.83 -11.75 12.41
C PHE A 95 -7.21 -11.80 13.09
N PHE A 96 -7.34 -11.26 14.30
CA PHE A 96 -8.62 -11.18 15.00
C PHE A 96 -9.48 -10.03 14.49
N ASP A 97 -10.72 -10.34 14.11
CA ASP A 97 -11.68 -9.37 13.54
C ASP A 97 -12.11 -8.25 14.51
N TYR A 98 -11.86 -8.41 15.81
CA TYR A 98 -12.25 -7.46 16.86
C TYR A 98 -11.16 -6.44 17.21
N TRP A 99 -10.19 -6.22 16.32
CA TRP A 99 -9.09 -5.30 16.57
C TRP A 99 -9.30 -3.92 15.94
N SER A 100 -8.89 -2.90 16.69
CA SER A 100 -8.97 -1.53 16.24
C SER A 100 -7.83 -1.21 15.27
N VAL A 101 -8.18 -0.49 14.20
CA VAL A 101 -7.27 -0.02 13.15
C VAL A 101 -7.27 1.51 13.25
N PRO A 102 -6.42 2.12 14.09
CA PRO A 102 -6.60 3.51 14.52
C PRO A 102 -6.62 4.50 13.37
N GLU A 103 -5.79 4.29 12.35
CA GLU A 103 -5.70 5.23 11.25
C GLU A 103 -6.94 5.15 10.35
N LEU A 104 -7.50 3.95 10.20
CA LEU A 104 -8.80 3.78 9.55
C LEU A 104 -9.95 4.34 10.40
N GLN A 105 -9.89 4.22 11.72
CA GLN A 105 -10.88 4.80 12.64
C GLN A 105 -10.86 6.33 12.59
N LYS A 106 -9.68 6.97 12.49
CA LYS A 106 -9.57 8.42 12.23
C LYS A 106 -10.19 8.82 10.90
N TRP A 107 -10.11 7.96 9.89
CA TRP A 107 -10.81 8.21 8.62
C TRP A 107 -12.32 8.06 8.76
N TYR A 108 -12.78 7.02 9.45
CA TYR A 108 -14.20 6.74 9.67
C TYR A 108 -14.90 7.84 10.49
N HIS A 109 -14.23 8.36 11.53
CA HIS A 109 -14.64 9.50 12.35
C HIS A 109 -16.14 9.50 12.67
N ASP A 110 -16.57 8.56 13.51
CA ASP A 110 -17.96 8.40 13.94
C ASP A 110 -18.97 8.29 12.78
N GLY A 111 -18.52 7.75 11.64
CA GLY A 111 -19.34 7.52 10.44
C GLY A 111 -19.30 8.63 9.41
N SER A 112 -18.63 9.77 9.67
CA SER A 112 -18.55 10.85 8.69
C SER A 112 -17.69 10.50 7.47
N CYS A 113 -16.74 9.57 7.62
CA CYS A 113 -15.83 9.11 6.56
C CYS A 113 -15.05 10.25 5.86
N ASP A 114 -14.90 11.38 6.53
CA ASP A 114 -14.35 12.62 5.96
C ASP A 114 -12.82 12.73 6.11
N GLY A 115 -12.21 11.88 6.93
CA GLY A 115 -10.78 11.96 7.22
C GLY A 115 -10.36 13.25 7.93
N SER A 116 -11.28 13.99 8.54
CA SER A 116 -11.00 15.24 9.26
C SER A 116 -9.99 15.02 10.39
N ALA A 117 -10.07 13.88 11.08
CA ALA A 117 -9.15 13.46 12.14
C ALA A 117 -7.80 12.87 11.65
N LEU A 118 -7.61 12.72 10.33
CA LEU A 118 -6.31 12.31 9.77
C LEU A 118 -5.30 13.46 9.81
N SER A 119 -4.02 13.09 9.98
CA SER A 119 -2.90 14.03 9.83
C SER A 119 -2.82 14.55 8.39
N ILE A 120 -2.07 15.63 8.18
CA ILE A 120 -1.84 16.18 6.84
C ILE A 120 -1.20 15.13 5.92
N GLU A 121 -0.17 14.43 6.40
CA GLU A 121 0.54 13.40 5.63
C GLU A 121 -0.39 12.25 5.22
N GLN A 122 -1.32 11.85 6.10
CA GLN A 122 -2.29 10.80 5.83
C GLN A 122 -3.35 11.24 4.82
N LYS A 123 -3.82 12.49 4.91
CA LYS A 123 -4.73 13.08 3.91
C LYS A 123 -4.07 13.11 2.53
N GLU A 124 -2.80 13.51 2.48
CA GLU A 124 -2.02 13.49 1.25
C GLU A 124 -1.80 12.08 0.71
N LEU A 125 -1.53 11.10 1.58
CA LEU A 125 -1.38 9.70 1.21
C LEU A 125 -2.67 9.16 0.59
N ARG A 126 -3.81 9.43 1.23
CA ARG A 126 -5.12 9.00 0.74
C ARG A 126 -5.45 9.64 -0.61
N ALA A 127 -5.21 10.95 -0.73
CA ALA A 127 -5.41 11.66 -1.99
C ALA A 127 -4.49 11.12 -3.09
N PHE A 128 -3.25 10.74 -2.75
CA PHE A 128 -2.33 10.09 -3.67
C PHE A 128 -2.86 8.76 -4.17
N TYR A 129 -3.26 7.83 -3.28
CA TYR A 129 -3.85 6.56 -3.69
C TYR A 129 -5.09 6.75 -4.56
N GLY A 130 -5.96 7.70 -4.21
CA GLY A 130 -7.14 8.04 -5.03
C GLY A 130 -6.77 8.44 -6.46
N ARG A 131 -5.78 9.33 -6.63
CA ARG A 131 -5.28 9.72 -7.96
C ARG A 131 -4.61 8.57 -8.70
N THR A 132 -3.81 7.75 -8.01
CA THR A 132 -3.15 6.59 -8.61
C THR A 132 -4.17 5.59 -9.13
N LEU A 133 -5.16 5.18 -8.31
CA LEU A 133 -6.23 4.27 -8.72
C LEU A 133 -7.05 4.83 -9.88
N GLN A 134 -7.36 6.13 -9.85
CA GLN A 134 -8.03 6.78 -10.98
C GLN A 134 -7.17 6.72 -12.24
N SER A 135 -5.87 6.94 -12.14
CA SER A 135 -4.95 6.90 -13.28
C SER A 135 -4.86 5.51 -13.89
N LEU A 136 -4.85 4.45 -13.06
CA LEU A 136 -4.84 3.06 -13.51
C LEU A 136 -6.09 2.67 -14.31
N SER A 137 -7.20 3.40 -14.17
CA SER A 137 -8.40 3.20 -14.99
C SER A 137 -8.30 3.79 -16.41
N HIS A 138 -7.28 4.60 -16.69
CA HIS A 138 -7.06 5.18 -18.01
C HIS A 138 -6.75 4.07 -19.03
N PRO A 139 -7.31 4.11 -20.27
CA PRO A 139 -7.13 3.05 -21.26
C PRO A 139 -5.67 2.66 -21.53
N ALA A 140 -4.76 3.64 -21.55
CA ALA A 140 -3.32 3.40 -21.74
C ALA A 140 -2.67 2.51 -20.67
N LEU A 141 -3.23 2.45 -19.45
CA LEU A 141 -2.73 1.59 -18.37
C LEU A 141 -3.61 0.35 -18.19
N ALA A 142 -4.93 0.49 -18.36
CA ALA A 142 -5.89 -0.60 -18.17
C ALA A 142 -5.90 -1.62 -19.33
N GLN A 143 -5.46 -1.22 -20.53
CA GLN A 143 -5.58 -2.05 -21.74
C GLN A 143 -4.25 -2.29 -22.46
N GLY A 144 -3.24 -1.44 -22.22
CA GLY A 144 -1.95 -1.46 -22.91
C GLY A 144 -1.95 -0.53 -24.13
#